data_AF-A0A1H3RYT8-F1
#
_entry.id   AF-A0A1H3RYT8-F1
#
_cell.length_a   1.000
_cell.length_b   1.000
_cell.length_c   1.000
_cell.angle_alpha   90.00
_cell.angle_beta   90.00
_cell.angle_gamma   90.00
#
_symmetry.space_group_name_H-M   'P 1'
#
loop_
_entity.id
_entity.type
_entity.pdbx_description
1 polymer ?
#
loop_
_entity_poly.entity_id
_entity_poly.type
_entity_poly.pdbx_seq_one_letter_code
_entity_poly.pdbx_strand_id
1 'polypeptide(L)' 'MKRVSDIGLDWPALMAAGLRRLGLKPAEFWALTPAELAFLLGHGDGRLPMDRAGLDALAARFPDTEESKDG' A
#
# COMPACT_ATOMS: atom_id res chain seq x y z
N MET A 1 -15.65 16.46 11.62
CA MET A 1 -14.20 16.43 11.34
C MET A 1 -13.79 15.01 10.91
N LYS A 2 -13.87 14.68 9.62
CA LYS A 2 -13.00 13.69 8.97
C LYS A 2 -13.00 14.05 7.49
N ARG A 3 -11.85 14.53 7.01
CA ARG A 3 -11.62 14.69 5.57
C ARG A 3 -11.70 13.29 4.98
N VAL A 4 -12.67 13.07 4.10
CA VAL A 4 -12.57 12.05 3.07
C VAL A 4 -11.46 12.59 2.17
N SER A 5 -10.26 12.04 2.31
CA SER A 5 -9.15 12.36 1.40
C SER A 5 -9.47 11.71 0.07
N ASP A 6 -9.37 12.50 -1.00
CA ASP A 6 -9.29 12.04 -2.38
C ASP A 6 -8.32 10.85 -2.52
N ILE A 7 -8.60 10.00 -3.51
CA ILE A 7 -7.98 8.72 -3.88
C ILE A 7 -6.45 8.75 -3.79
N GLY A 8 -5.91 8.60 -2.58
CA GLY A 8 -4.49 8.74 -2.28
C GLY A 8 -4.17 8.02 -0.98
N LEU A 9 -3.06 7.29 -0.98
CA LEU A 9 -2.64 6.52 0.19
C LEU A 9 -2.08 7.46 1.26
N ASP A 10 -2.60 7.38 2.50
CA ASP A 10 -2.17 8.21 3.62
C ASP A 10 -0.78 7.79 4.10
N TRP A 11 0.24 8.31 3.40
CA TRP A 11 1.63 7.97 3.61
C TRP A 11 2.16 8.36 4.99
N PRO A 12 1.86 9.57 5.53
CA PRO A 12 2.25 9.92 6.90
C PRO A 12 1.68 8.96 7.94
N ALA A 13 0.41 8.55 7.82
CA ALA A 13 -0.20 7.61 8.76
C ALA A 13 0.46 6.22 8.67
N LEU A 14 0.76 5.75 7.45
CA LEU A 14 1.41 4.46 7.24
C LEU A 14 2.84 4.43 7.81
N MET A 15 3.62 5.47 7.56
CA MET A 15 4.98 5.62 8.09
C MET A 15 4.99 5.70 9.62
N ALA A 16 4.02 6.41 10.22
CA ALA A 16 3.88 6.46 11.67
C ALA A 16 3.51 5.09 12.26
N ALA A 17 2.65 4.33 11.58
CA ALA A 17 2.27 2.99 11.99
C ALA A 17 3.46 1.99 11.90
N GLY A 18 4.20 2.01 10.80
CA GLY A 18 5.36 1.13 10.61
C GLY A 18 6.56 1.48 11.48
N LEU A 19 7.06 2.71 11.41
CA LEU A 19 8.31 3.09 12.07
C LEU A 19 8.15 3.41 13.56
N ARG A 20 7.01 3.95 13.97
CA ARG A 20 6.81 4.36 15.39
C ARG A 20 6.03 3.33 16.17
N ARG A 21 4.93 2.80 15.62
CA ARG A 21 4.04 1.89 16.36
C ARG A 21 4.52 0.45 16.35
N LEU A 22 4.97 -0.06 15.21
CA LEU A 22 5.61 -1.39 15.13
C LEU A 22 7.09 -1.37 15.50
N GLY A 23 7.70 -0.18 15.58
CA GLY A 23 9.12 -0.02 15.95
C GLY A 23 10.09 -0.58 14.91
N LEU A 24 9.65 -0.74 13.67
CA LEU A 24 10.47 -1.23 12.57
C LEU A 24 11.57 -0.21 12.26
N LYS A 25 12.79 -0.71 12.01
CA LYS A 25 13.82 0.15 11.41
C LYS A 25 13.39 0.53 9.98
N PRO A 26 13.82 1.69 9.45
CA PRO A 26 13.50 2.07 8.09
C PRO A 26 13.82 0.98 7.05
N ALA A 27 14.96 0.32 7.19
CA ALA A 27 15.34 -0.78 6.30
C ALA A 27 14.40 -1.99 6.40
N GLU A 28 13.96 -2.35 7.60
CA GLU A 28 13.01 -3.46 7.82
C GLU A 28 11.64 -3.11 7.22
N PHE A 29 11.16 -1.88 7.43
CA PHE A 29 9.91 -1.39 6.86
C PHE A 29 9.89 -1.45 5.32
N TRP A 30 10.98 -1.03 4.67
CA TRP A 30 11.09 -1.05 3.22
C TRP A 30 11.38 -2.44 2.63
N ALA A 31 11.86 -3.39 3.44
CA ALA A 31 12.06 -4.77 3.03
C ALA A 31 10.77 -5.61 3.09
N LEU A 32 9.77 -5.17 3.85
CA LEU A 32 8.49 -5.88 3.98
C LEU A 32 7.65 -5.75 2.71
N THR A 33 6.98 -6.85 2.36
CA THR A 33 5.90 -6.78 1.38
C THR A 33 4.68 -6.05 1.98
N PRO A 34 3.86 -5.37 1.17
CA PRO A 34 2.63 -4.73 1.67
C PRO A 34 1.69 -5.69 2.40
N ALA A 35 1.67 -6.97 2.02
CA ALA A 35 0.89 -8.01 2.68
C ALA A 35 1.40 -8.32 4.10
N GLU A 36 2.72 -8.44 4.28
CA GLU A 36 3.33 -8.64 5.60
C GLU A 36 3.14 -7.41 6.49
N LEU A 37 3.25 -6.21 5.92
CA LEU A 37 2.99 -4.96 6.66
C LEU A 37 1.52 -4.89 7.11
N ALA A 38 0.56 -5.20 6.25
CA ALA A 38 -0.87 -5.25 6.61
C ALA A 38 -1.14 -6.29 7.72
N PHE A 39 -0.53 -7.48 7.60
CA PHE A 39 -0.61 -8.52 8.62
C PHE A 39 -0.07 -8.04 9.98
N LEU A 40 1.11 -7.43 10.02
CA LEU A 40 1.71 -6.90 11.25
C LEU A 40 0.90 -5.75 11.85
N LEU A 41 0.20 -4.97 11.02
CA LEU A 41 -0.72 -3.92 11.47
C LEU A 41 -2.05 -4.46 12.02
N GLY A 42 -2.28 -5.77 11.97
CA GLY A 42 -3.53 -6.42 12.36
C GLY A 42 -4.65 -6.30 11.32
N HIS A 43 -4.31 -5.87 10.10
CA HIS A 43 -5.20 -5.90 8.94
C HIS A 43 -5.01 -7.23 8.21
N GLY A 44 -5.53 -8.30 8.84
CA GLY A 44 -5.43 -9.66 8.34
C GLY A 44 -6.81 -10.29 8.21
N ASP A 45 -7.49 -10.03 7.10
CA ASP A 45 -8.82 -10.60 6.82
C ASP A 45 -8.73 -12.05 6.29
N GLY A 46 -7.54 -12.67 6.32
CA GLY A 46 -7.28 -13.95 5.64
C GLY A 46 -7.41 -13.88 4.11
N ARG A 47 -7.52 -12.67 3.53
CA ARG A 47 -7.50 -12.47 2.08
C ARG A 47 -6.13 -12.88 1.57
N LEU A 48 -6.12 -13.96 0.79
CA LEU A 48 -4.96 -14.48 0.08
C LEU A 48 -4.23 -13.34 -0.65
N PRO A 49 -2.89 -13.46 -0.84
CA PRO A 49 -2.17 -12.61 -1.77
C PRO A 49 -2.94 -12.56 -3.08
N MET A 50 -3.11 -11.34 -3.61
CA MET A 50 -3.86 -11.06 -4.83
C MET A 50 -3.52 -12.10 -5.91
N ASP A 51 -4.53 -12.85 -6.38
CA ASP A 51 -4.30 -13.83 -7.42
C ASP A 51 -4.05 -13.13 -8.77
N ARG A 52 -3.59 -13.90 -9.76
CA ARG A 52 -3.27 -13.34 -11.08
C ARG A 52 -4.48 -12.62 -11.70
N ALA A 53 -5.68 -13.14 -11.50
CA ALA A 53 -6.92 -12.54 -11.99
C ALA A 53 -7.19 -11.17 -11.33
N GLY A 54 -6.93 -11.04 -10.02
CA GLY A 54 -7.03 -9.78 -9.29
C GLY A 54 -6.01 -8.75 -9.76
N LEU A 55 -4.79 -9.18 -10.08
CA LEU A 55 -3.78 -8.30 -10.68
C LEU A 55 -4.18 -7.84 -12.08
N ASP A 56 -4.64 -8.74 -12.94
CA ASP A 56 -5.07 -8.40 -14.30
C ASP A 56 -6.31 -7.46 -14.27
N ALA A 57 -7.23 -7.67 -13.32
CA ALA A 57 -8.36 -6.77 -13.11
C ALA A 57 -7.93 -5.36 -12.63
N LEU A 58 -6.89 -5.28 -11.81
CA LEU A 58 -6.33 -4.01 -11.36
C LEU A 58 -5.64 -3.28 -12.52
N ALA A 59 -4.83 -3.98 -13.32
CA ALA A 59 -4.17 -3.44 -14.50
C ALA A 59 -5.17 -2.94 -15.55
N ALA A 60 -6.29 -3.65 -15.74
CA ALA A 60 -7.36 -3.20 -16.62
C ALA A 60 -8.09 -1.95 -16.10
N ARG A 61 -8.17 -1.78 -14.78
CA ARG A 61 -8.85 -0.64 -14.14
C ARG A 61 -7.97 0.60 -14.01
N PHE A 62 -6.66 0.41 -13.90
CA PHE A 62 -5.65 1.46 -13.86
C PHE A 62 -4.62 1.16 -14.96
N PRO A 63 -5.01 1.34 -16.24
CA PRO A 63 -4.06 1.16 -17.32
C PRO A 63 -2.96 2.21 -17.18
N ASP A 64 -1.70 1.78 -17.24
CA ASP A 64 -0.57 2.69 -17.30
C ASP A 64 -0.66 3.46 -18.61
N THR A 65 -1.27 4.65 -18.57
CA THR A 65 -1.15 5.62 -19.63
C THR A 65 0.27 6.16 -19.58
N GLU A 66 1.03 6.02 -20.66
CA GLU A 66 2.25 6.79 -20.84
C GLU A 66 1.86 8.27 -20.84
N GLU A 67 2.00 8.94 -19.71
CA GLU A 67 2.14 10.39 -19.70
C GLU A 67 3.53 10.68 -20.31
N SER A 68 3.58 10.57 -21.63
CA SER A 68 4.64 11.08 -22.46
C SER A 68 4.75 12.58 -22.22
N LYS A 69 5.93 12.98 -21.74
CA LYS A 69 6.48 14.35 -21.62
C LYS A 69 5.92 15.23 -20.49
N ASP A 70 6.80 15.57 -19.56
CA ASP A 70 7.51 16.85 -19.70
C ASP A 70 8.90 16.79 -19.05
N GLY A 71 9.84 17.52 -19.66
CA GLY A 71 11.27 17.55 -19.33
C GLY A 71 11.69 18.64 -18.36
#